data_AF-A0A955B4U7-F1
#
_entry.id   AF-A0A955B4U7-F1
#
_cell.length_a   1.000
_cell.length_b   1.000
_cell.length_c   1.000
_cell.angle_alpha   90.00
_cell.angle_beta   90.00
_cell.angle_gamma   90.00
#
_symmetry.space_group_name_H-M   'P 1'
#
loop_
_entity.id
_entity.type
_entity.pdbx_description
1 polymer ?
#
loop_
_entity_poly.entity_id
_entity_poly.type
_entity_poly.pdbx_seq_one_letter_code
_entity_poly.pdbx_strand_id
1 'polypeptide(L)'
;MSLTIANNPLSLTAQTNLGKANRALKKSLERLSSGFKVNRGADGPAALVISEKQRTQIAGLKTAIANSEKAVSLVQTAEGALNEINSLLVKVRSLALDSANEGVNDSDALAANQAEIDNALDTIDRIAQNTQFTTKKLLDGSSGINGTPSDADVNFLRATTDTQAGTHTVTVTTVGEKASYIGGAALTS
;
A
#
# COMPACT_ATOMS: atom_id res chain seq x y z
N MET A 1 44.13 46.99 -53.08
CA MET A 1 43.28 45.79 -52.98
C MET A 1 44.13 44.57 -53.30
N SER A 2 44.34 43.70 -52.32
CA SER A 2 45.25 42.55 -52.41
C SER A 2 44.55 41.34 -53.04
N LEU A 3 44.81 41.08 -54.32
CA LEU A 3 44.51 39.81 -54.99
C LEU A 3 45.72 38.87 -54.81
N THR A 4 45.78 38.18 -53.67
CA THR A 4 46.76 37.12 -53.42
C THR A 4 46.13 35.77 -53.75
N ILE A 5 46.72 35.03 -54.68
CA ILE A 5 46.27 33.70 -55.14
C ILE A 5 46.36 32.62 -54.04
N ALA A 6 47.07 32.90 -52.94
CA ALA A 6 47.32 31.94 -51.86
C ALA A 6 46.19 31.84 -50.81
N ASN A 7 45.37 32.88 -50.61
CA ASN A 7 44.29 32.86 -49.61
C ASN A 7 43.08 33.65 -50.14
N ASN A 8 41.92 32.99 -50.21
CA ASN A 8 40.67 33.59 -50.69
C ASN A 8 39.74 33.94 -49.50
N PRO A 9 39.74 35.20 -49.02
CA PRO A 9 38.95 35.60 -47.85
C PRO A 9 37.43 35.56 -48.09
N LEU A 10 36.96 35.70 -49.34
CA LEU A 10 35.55 35.59 -49.69
C LEU A 10 35.07 34.14 -49.56
N SER A 11 35.88 33.19 -50.03
CA SER A 11 35.63 31.75 -49.87
C SER A 11 35.61 31.34 -48.39
N LEU A 12 36.56 31.85 -47.58
CA LEU A 12 36.59 31.60 -46.14
C LEU A 12 35.35 32.14 -45.41
N THR A 13 34.88 33.33 -45.81
CA THR A 13 33.66 33.93 -45.26
C THR A 13 32.41 33.12 -45.66
N ALA A 14 32.32 32.70 -46.92
CA ALA A 14 31.26 31.83 -47.41
C ALA A 14 31.24 30.48 -46.66
N GLN A 15 32.41 29.86 -46.44
CA GLN A 15 32.55 28.61 -45.70
C GLN A 15 32.16 28.77 -44.22
N THR A 16 32.51 29.90 -43.60
CA THR A 16 32.10 30.21 -42.21
C THR A 16 30.58 30.36 -42.10
N ASN A 17 29.95 31.05 -43.06
CA ASN A 17 28.51 31.22 -43.10
C ASN A 17 27.77 29.90 -43.40
N LEU A 18 28.28 29.07 -44.31
CA LEU A 18 27.79 27.72 -44.56
C LEU A 18 27.89 26.87 -43.28
N GLY A 19 29.02 26.95 -42.56
CA GLY A 19 29.20 26.26 -41.29
C GLY A 19 28.21 26.72 -40.20
N LYS A 20 27.83 28.00 -40.18
CA LYS A 20 26.75 28.50 -39.29
C LYS A 20 25.38 27.97 -39.71
N ALA A 21 25.05 28.02 -41.01
CA ALA A 21 23.78 27.53 -41.54
C ALA A 21 23.60 26.02 -41.30
N ASN A 22 24.64 25.22 -41.52
CA ASN A 22 24.62 23.78 -41.29
C ASN A 22 24.44 23.44 -39.79
N ARG A 23 25.07 24.20 -38.89
CA ARG A 23 24.84 24.04 -37.43
C ARG A 23 23.40 24.37 -37.03
N ALA A 24 22.82 25.43 -37.58
CA ALA A 24 21.42 25.79 -37.34
C ALA A 24 20.46 24.73 -37.88
N LEU A 25 20.70 24.22 -39.09
CA LEU A 25 19.92 23.14 -39.70
C LEU A 25 19.97 21.87 -38.85
N LYS A 26 21.17 21.43 -38.43
CA LYS A 26 21.32 20.26 -37.55
C LYS A 26 20.53 20.41 -36.25
N LYS A 27 20.54 21.59 -35.63
CA LYS A 27 19.76 21.87 -34.42
C LYS A 27 18.25 21.83 -34.68
N SER A 28 17.77 22.36 -35.80
CA SER A 28 16.36 22.26 -36.18
C SER A 28 15.94 20.82 -36.46
N LEU A 29 16.78 20.02 -37.12
CA LEU A 29 16.54 18.60 -37.33
C LEU A 29 16.53 17.81 -36.02
N GLU A 30 17.42 18.12 -35.09
CA GLU A 30 17.46 17.49 -33.76
C GLU A 30 16.18 17.80 -32.97
N ARG A 31 15.70 19.04 -32.99
CA ARG A 31 14.43 19.44 -32.38
C ARG A 31 13.24 18.75 -33.05
N LEU A 32 13.22 18.71 -34.39
CA LEU A 32 12.17 18.04 -35.16
C LEU A 32 12.10 16.53 -34.84
N SER A 33 13.25 15.86 -34.83
CA SER A 33 13.34 14.42 -34.56
C SER A 33 12.98 14.06 -33.11
N SER A 34 13.27 14.94 -32.16
CA SER A 34 12.98 14.71 -30.74
C SER A 34 11.59 15.19 -30.32
N GLY A 35 10.98 16.12 -31.06
CA GLY A 35 9.79 16.87 -30.66
C GLY A 35 10.02 17.88 -29.53
N PHE A 36 11.22 17.99 -28.95
CA PHE A 36 11.50 18.86 -27.80
C PHE A 36 12.18 20.16 -28.22
N LYS A 37 11.76 21.25 -27.57
CA LYS A 37 12.35 22.58 -27.77
C LYS A 37 13.77 22.66 -27.19
N VAL A 38 14.11 21.91 -26.15
CA VAL A 38 15.43 21.93 -25.50
C VAL A 38 15.96 20.49 -25.43
N ASN A 39 17.04 20.20 -26.17
CA ASN A 39 17.67 18.86 -26.20
C ASN A 39 19.08 18.82 -25.62
N ARG A 40 19.78 19.96 -25.62
CA ARG A 40 21.17 20.05 -25.16
C ARG A 40 21.28 21.02 -24.01
N GLY A 41 22.13 20.70 -23.02
CA GLY A 41 22.45 21.60 -21.91
C GLY A 41 23.06 22.93 -22.37
N ALA A 42 23.64 22.95 -23.57
CA ALA A 42 24.18 24.16 -24.22
C ALA A 42 23.10 25.17 -24.66
N ASP A 43 21.83 24.75 -24.83
CA ASP A 43 20.73 25.64 -25.23
C ASP A 43 20.10 26.38 -24.04
N GLY A 44 20.42 25.97 -22.81
CA GLY A 44 19.90 26.53 -21.57
C GLY A 44 19.95 25.48 -20.45
N PRO A 45 21.02 25.44 -19.63
CA PRO A 45 21.19 24.39 -18.61
C PRO A 45 20.05 24.39 -17.59
N ALA A 46 19.55 25.57 -17.20
CA ALA A 46 18.40 25.68 -16.29
C ALA A 46 17.10 25.12 -16.90
N ALA A 47 16.84 25.40 -18.19
CA ALA A 47 15.65 24.91 -18.88
C ALA A 47 15.68 23.39 -19.06
N LEU A 48 16.87 22.82 -19.33
CA LEU A 48 17.07 21.37 -19.39
C LEU A 48 16.84 20.69 -18.04
N VAL A 49 17.38 21.26 -16.95
CA VAL A 49 17.19 20.70 -15.60
C VAL A 49 15.71 20.68 -15.20
N ILE A 50 14.96 21.76 -15.51
CA ILE A 50 13.52 21.81 -15.23
C ILE A 50 12.78 20.75 -16.06
N SER A 51 13.10 20.61 -17.36
CA SER A 51 12.44 19.60 -18.21
C SER A 51 12.73 18.17 -17.76
N GLU A 52 13.95 17.88 -17.30
CA GLU A 52 14.29 16.55 -16.78
C GLU A 52 13.67 16.28 -15.41
N LYS A 53 13.55 17.32 -14.55
CA LYS A 53 12.76 17.22 -13.31
C LYS A 53 11.30 16.90 -13.60
N GLN A 54 10.69 17.59 -14.56
CA GLN A 54 9.31 17.32 -14.98
C GLN A 54 9.17 15.94 -15.61
N ARG A 55 10.11 15.51 -16.46
CA ARG A 55 10.12 14.15 -17.03
C ARG A 55 10.18 13.09 -15.93
N THR A 56 11.02 13.29 -14.92
CA THR A 56 11.15 12.41 -13.76
C THR A 56 9.87 12.39 -12.94
N GLN A 57 9.24 13.55 -12.70
CA GLN A 57 7.94 13.63 -12.03
C GLN A 57 6.84 12.91 -12.82
N ILE A 58 6.77 13.07 -14.14
CA ILE A 58 5.80 12.37 -14.99
C ILE A 58 6.03 10.86 -14.91
N ALA A 59 7.28 10.40 -14.96
CA ALA A 59 7.60 8.99 -14.81
C ALA A 59 7.17 8.47 -13.42
N GLY A 60 7.47 9.22 -12.35
CA GLY A 60 7.03 8.89 -10.99
C GLY A 60 5.52 8.84 -10.85
N LEU A 61 4.80 9.81 -11.42
CA LEU A 61 3.33 9.84 -11.43
C LEU A 61 2.74 8.65 -12.20
N LYS A 62 3.31 8.27 -13.35
CA LYS A 62 2.86 7.07 -14.08
C LYS A 62 2.99 5.81 -13.24
N THR A 63 4.10 5.65 -12.53
CA THR A 63 4.28 4.52 -11.60
C THR A 63 3.31 4.60 -10.42
N ALA A 64 3.08 5.80 -9.88
CA ALA A 64 2.11 6.01 -8.80
C ALA A 64 0.69 5.63 -9.24
N ILE A 65 0.27 6.03 -10.44
CA ILE A 65 -1.04 5.66 -11.02
C ILE A 65 -1.15 4.13 -11.14
N ALA A 66 -0.15 3.46 -11.72
CA ALA A 66 -0.16 2.00 -11.83
C ALA A 66 -0.19 1.30 -10.46
N ASN A 67 0.44 1.89 -9.44
CA ASN A 67 0.36 1.38 -8.07
C ASN A 67 -1.02 1.62 -7.45
N SER A 68 -1.65 2.77 -7.70
CA SER A 68 -3.02 3.06 -7.27
C SER A 68 -4.03 2.12 -7.91
N GLU A 69 -3.89 1.81 -9.20
CA GLU A 69 -4.74 0.82 -9.89
C GLU A 69 -4.64 -0.56 -9.23
N LYS A 70 -3.42 -1.02 -8.91
CA LYS A 70 -3.22 -2.27 -8.16
C LYS A 70 -3.83 -2.22 -6.76
N ALA A 71 -3.73 -1.09 -6.07
CA ALA A 71 -4.36 -0.91 -4.76
C ALA A 71 -5.89 -0.98 -4.87
N VAL A 72 -6.49 -0.41 -5.91
CA VAL A 72 -7.92 -0.53 -6.18
C VAL A 72 -8.30 -1.99 -6.42
N SER A 73 -7.56 -2.74 -7.25
CA SER A 73 -7.83 -4.16 -7.47
C SER A 73 -7.71 -5.00 -6.19
N LEU A 74 -6.75 -4.67 -5.33
CA LEU A 74 -6.60 -5.31 -4.01
C LEU A 74 -7.82 -5.03 -3.12
N VAL A 75 -8.27 -3.78 -3.05
CA VAL A 75 -9.45 -3.39 -2.25
C VAL A 75 -10.71 -4.05 -2.80
N GLN A 76 -10.90 -4.10 -4.12
CA GLN A 76 -12.04 -4.79 -4.73
C GLN A 76 -12.09 -6.29 -4.40
N THR A 77 -10.92 -6.94 -4.38
CA THR A 77 -10.83 -8.36 -3.99
C THR A 77 -11.22 -8.54 -2.53
N ALA A 78 -10.75 -7.65 -1.64
CA ALA A 78 -11.14 -7.66 -0.23
C ALA A 78 -12.63 -7.37 -0.04
N GLU A 79 -13.19 -6.39 -0.77
CA GLU A 79 -14.60 -6.01 -0.69
C GLU A 79 -15.52 -7.13 -1.17
N GLY A 80 -15.17 -7.83 -2.25
CA GLY A 80 -15.91 -9.00 -2.71
C GLY A 80 -15.96 -10.11 -1.65
N ALA A 81 -14.83 -10.40 -1.01
CA ALA A 81 -14.78 -11.38 0.08
C ALA A 81 -15.56 -10.92 1.33
N LEU A 82 -15.50 -9.63 1.69
CA LEU A 82 -16.25 -9.07 2.82
C LEU A 82 -17.77 -9.07 2.56
N ASN A 83 -18.21 -8.89 1.32
CA ASN A 83 -19.64 -9.00 0.96
C ASN A 83 -20.15 -10.44 1.16
N GLU A 84 -19.33 -11.45 0.85
CA GLU A 84 -19.67 -12.85 1.13
C GLU A 84 -19.76 -13.11 2.64
N ILE A 85 -18.78 -12.63 3.41
CA ILE A 85 -18.79 -12.71 4.88
C ILE A 85 -20.03 -12.01 5.46
N ASN A 86 -20.39 -10.83 4.94
CA ASN A 86 -21.57 -10.10 5.39
C ASN A 86 -22.85 -10.92 5.18
N SER A 87 -22.99 -11.54 4.00
CA SER A 87 -24.15 -12.38 3.66
C SER A 87 -24.26 -13.59 4.58
N LEU A 88 -23.14 -14.24 4.91
CA LEU A 88 -23.07 -15.33 5.89
C LEU A 88 -23.45 -14.86 7.30
N LEU A 89 -22.97 -13.70 7.74
CA LEU A 89 -23.32 -13.14 9.04
C LEU A 89 -24.81 -12.79 9.16
N VAL A 90 -25.42 -12.28 8.08
CA VAL A 90 -26.87 -12.06 8.02
C VAL A 90 -27.62 -13.39 8.16
N LYS A 91 -27.14 -14.46 7.50
CA LYS A 91 -27.70 -15.80 7.65
C LYS A 91 -27.59 -16.32 9.08
N VAL A 92 -26.41 -16.23 9.70
CA VAL A 92 -26.19 -16.59 11.11
C VAL A 92 -27.16 -15.83 12.02
N ARG A 93 -27.33 -14.51 11.80
CA ARG A 93 -28.29 -13.71 12.57
C ARG A 93 -29.73 -14.21 12.40
N SER A 94 -30.13 -14.58 11.18
CA SER A 94 -31.46 -15.13 10.92
C SER A 94 -31.68 -16.46 11.65
N LEU A 95 -30.70 -17.37 11.60
CA LEU A 95 -30.73 -18.65 12.30
C LEU A 95 -30.75 -18.48 13.82
N ALA A 96 -30.01 -17.50 14.36
CA ALA A 96 -30.02 -17.16 15.77
C ALA A 96 -31.39 -16.62 16.23
N LEU A 97 -32.03 -15.76 15.42
CA LEU A 97 -33.39 -15.26 15.70
C LEU A 97 -34.43 -16.37 15.62
N ASP A 98 -34.30 -17.27 14.64
CA ASP A 98 -35.17 -18.44 14.52
C ASP A 98 -35.03 -19.36 15.74
N SER A 99 -33.79 -19.65 16.14
CA SER A 99 -33.50 -20.46 17.34
C SER A 99 -34.00 -19.82 18.64
N ALA A 100 -34.13 -18.49 18.70
CA ALA A 100 -34.70 -17.77 19.84
C ALA A 100 -36.24 -17.87 19.93
N ASN A 101 -36.93 -18.31 18.87
CA ASN A 101 -38.36 -18.61 18.92
C ASN A 101 -38.60 -20.00 19.54
N GLU A 102 -38.44 -20.10 20.85
CA GLU A 102 -38.61 -21.32 21.66
C GLU A 102 -40.03 -21.93 21.58
N GLY A 103 -41.03 -21.16 21.13
CA GLY A 103 -42.42 -21.63 21.01
C GLY A 103 -42.72 -22.47 19.77
N VAL A 104 -41.85 -22.49 18.76
CA VAL A 104 -42.05 -23.20 17.48
C VAL A 104 -41.00 -24.28 17.24
N ASN A 105 -39.78 -24.09 17.77
CA ASN A 105 -38.65 -24.94 17.43
C ASN A 105 -38.47 -26.11 18.42
N ASP A 106 -38.43 -27.32 17.86
CA ASP A 106 -38.12 -28.55 18.59
C ASP A 106 -36.61 -28.71 18.80
N SER A 107 -36.20 -29.60 19.70
CA SER A 107 -34.78 -29.83 20.02
C SER A 107 -33.92 -30.21 18.81
N ASP A 108 -34.48 -31.00 17.88
CA ASP A 108 -33.83 -31.36 16.62
C ASP A 108 -33.66 -30.16 15.67
N ALA A 109 -34.64 -29.23 15.67
CA ALA A 109 -34.57 -28.01 14.88
C ALA A 109 -33.50 -27.05 15.42
N LEU A 110 -33.37 -26.91 16.74
CA LEU A 110 -32.28 -26.15 17.36
C LEU A 110 -30.91 -26.75 17.03
N ALA A 111 -30.78 -28.08 17.08
CA ALA A 111 -29.52 -28.75 16.75
C ALA A 111 -29.13 -28.54 15.27
N ALA A 112 -30.10 -28.60 14.35
CA ALA A 112 -29.88 -28.32 12.93
C ALA A 112 -29.47 -26.86 12.69
N ASN A 113 -30.15 -25.91 13.33
CA ASN A 113 -29.82 -24.48 13.24
C ASN A 113 -28.41 -24.20 13.76
N GLN A 114 -28.01 -24.82 14.88
CA GLN A 114 -26.65 -24.68 15.42
C GLN A 114 -25.60 -25.23 14.45
N ALA A 115 -25.83 -26.41 13.86
CA ALA A 115 -24.91 -26.98 12.88
C ALA A 115 -24.75 -26.09 11.64
N GLU A 116 -25.81 -25.40 11.22
CA GLU A 116 -25.75 -24.47 10.09
C GLU A 116 -25.01 -23.17 10.45
N ILE A 117 -25.14 -22.68 11.69
CA ILE A 117 -24.35 -21.57 12.22
C ILE A 117 -22.86 -21.94 12.23
N ASP A 118 -22.51 -23.11 12.76
CA ASP A 118 -21.12 -23.57 12.84
C ASP A 118 -20.50 -23.67 11.44
N ASN A 119 -21.24 -24.21 10.47
CA ASN A 119 -20.79 -24.30 9.07
C ASN A 119 -20.59 -22.92 8.43
N ALA A 120 -21.46 -21.96 8.74
CA ALA A 120 -21.32 -20.58 8.28
C ALA A 120 -20.09 -19.90 8.88
N LEU A 121 -19.81 -20.13 10.17
CA LEU A 121 -18.60 -19.63 10.85
C LEU A 121 -17.32 -20.23 10.25
N ASP A 122 -17.27 -21.55 10.06
CA ASP A 122 -16.15 -22.23 9.39
C ASP A 122 -15.92 -21.68 7.97
N THR A 123 -17.00 -21.37 7.26
CA THR A 123 -16.91 -20.77 5.92
C THR A 123 -16.37 -19.35 5.98
N ILE A 124 -16.77 -18.54 6.96
CA ILE A 124 -16.22 -17.19 7.19
C ILE A 124 -14.72 -17.28 7.45
N ASP A 125 -14.27 -18.17 8.34
CA ASP A 125 -12.85 -18.37 8.63
C ASP A 125 -12.07 -18.82 7.40
N ARG A 126 -12.64 -19.73 6.60
CA ARG A 126 -12.05 -20.16 5.34
C ARG A 126 -11.93 -19.03 4.32
N ILE A 127 -12.92 -18.13 4.23
CA ILE A 127 -12.85 -16.94 3.36
C ILE A 127 -11.75 -16.00 3.87
N ALA A 128 -11.70 -15.74 5.18
CA ALA A 128 -10.69 -14.87 5.77
C ALA A 128 -9.26 -15.37 5.52
N GLN A 129 -9.02 -16.68 5.69
CA GLN A 129 -7.71 -17.31 5.50
C GLN A 129 -7.31 -17.48 4.02
N ASN A 130 -8.27 -17.64 3.10
CA ASN A 130 -7.96 -17.88 1.70
C ASN A 130 -7.99 -16.62 0.82
N THR A 131 -8.60 -15.53 1.28
CA THR A 131 -8.64 -14.28 0.52
C THR A 131 -7.23 -13.69 0.42
N GLN A 132 -6.68 -13.72 -0.79
CA GLN A 132 -5.33 -13.25 -1.08
C GLN A 132 -5.26 -12.46 -2.37
N PHE A 133 -4.42 -11.44 -2.40
CA PHE A 133 -4.04 -10.73 -3.62
C PHE A 133 -2.57 -10.99 -3.90
N THR A 134 -2.28 -11.61 -5.05
CA THR A 134 -0.94 -12.15 -5.36
C THR A 134 -0.52 -13.16 -4.28
N THR A 135 0.35 -12.77 -3.35
CA THR A 135 0.88 -13.61 -2.26
C THR A 135 0.50 -13.10 -0.87
N LYS A 136 -0.19 -11.96 -0.77
CA LYS A 136 -0.55 -11.34 0.51
C LYS A 136 -1.96 -11.73 0.90
N LYS A 137 -2.10 -12.28 2.11
CA LYS A 137 -3.40 -12.49 2.77
C LYS A 137 -3.98 -11.14 3.18
N LEU A 138 -5.27 -10.94 2.93
CA LEU A 138 -5.92 -9.64 3.11
C LEU A 138 -6.76 -9.56 4.38
N LEU A 139 -7.35 -10.67 4.81
CA LEU A 139 -8.40 -10.70 5.83
C LEU A 139 -8.04 -11.54 7.07
N ASP A 140 -6.82 -12.07 7.14
CA ASP A 140 -6.35 -12.94 8.23
C ASP A 140 -5.74 -12.17 9.42
N GLY A 141 -5.72 -10.83 9.36
CA GLY A 141 -5.10 -9.98 10.38
C GLY A 141 -3.56 -9.99 10.39
N SER A 142 -2.90 -10.78 9.52
CA SER A 142 -1.42 -10.83 9.43
C SER A 142 -0.82 -9.55 8.84
N SER A 143 -1.61 -8.82 8.06
CA SER A 143 -1.24 -7.53 7.48
C SER A 143 -1.29 -6.37 8.50
N GLY A 144 -1.77 -6.62 9.72
CA GLY A 144 -1.74 -5.67 10.83
C GLY A 144 -0.37 -5.57 11.51
N ILE A 145 -0.20 -4.55 12.37
CA ILE A 145 1.00 -4.45 13.22
C ILE A 145 0.86 -5.50 14.33
N ASN A 146 1.51 -6.64 14.13
CA ASN A 146 1.45 -7.76 15.07
C ASN A 146 2.80 -7.88 15.81
N GLY A 147 2.76 -8.01 17.12
CA GLY A 147 3.92 -8.35 17.94
C GLY A 147 3.81 -9.78 18.39
N THR A 148 4.85 -10.58 18.15
CA THR A 148 4.96 -11.92 18.73
C THR A 148 5.73 -11.81 20.04
N PRO A 149 5.10 -12.04 21.21
CA PRO A 149 5.84 -12.14 22.45
C PRO A 149 6.77 -13.35 22.38
N SER A 150 8.02 -13.18 22.80
CA SER A 150 9.02 -14.27 22.85
C SER A 150 8.94 -15.08 24.14
N ASP A 151 8.12 -14.63 25.08
CA ASP A 151 7.91 -15.24 26.39
C ASP A 151 6.45 -15.68 26.51
N ALA A 152 6.23 -16.88 27.04
CA ALA A 152 4.92 -17.53 27.10
C ALA A 152 3.95 -16.82 28.07
N ASP A 153 4.48 -16.05 29.01
CA ASP A 153 3.71 -15.32 30.02
C ASP A 153 3.29 -13.90 29.58
N VAL A 154 3.68 -13.48 28.36
CA VAL A 154 3.43 -12.13 27.86
C VAL A 154 2.44 -12.19 26.72
N ASN A 155 1.32 -11.46 26.82
CA ASN A 155 0.33 -11.38 25.75
C ASN A 155 0.45 -10.05 24.98
N PHE A 156 0.44 -10.11 23.66
CA PHE A 156 0.44 -8.91 22.82
C PHE A 156 -0.95 -8.27 22.83
N LEU A 157 -1.07 -7.10 23.44
CA LEU A 157 -2.33 -6.39 23.60
C LEU A 157 -2.67 -5.51 22.39
N ARG A 158 -1.73 -4.66 21.94
CA ARG A 158 -1.92 -3.77 20.78
C ARG A 158 -0.61 -3.10 20.37
N ALA A 159 -0.42 -2.88 19.07
CA ALA A 159 0.56 -1.93 18.55
C ALA A 159 -0.14 -0.84 17.74
N THR A 160 0.41 0.37 17.77
CA THR A 160 -0.09 1.52 16.99
C THR A 160 0.88 1.82 15.84
N THR A 161 0.49 2.70 14.92
CA THR A 161 1.35 3.21 13.85
C THR A 161 2.64 3.89 14.35
N ASP A 162 2.70 4.27 15.63
CA ASP A 162 3.88 4.88 16.25
C ASP A 162 4.83 3.84 16.88
N THR A 163 4.43 2.57 16.91
CA THR A 163 5.24 1.50 17.48
C THR A 163 6.37 1.17 16.50
N GLN A 164 7.60 1.56 16.84
CA GLN A 164 8.76 1.23 16.03
C GLN A 164 8.98 -0.29 15.98
N ALA A 165 9.24 -0.79 14.77
CA ALA A 165 9.58 -2.18 14.54
C ALA A 165 10.89 -2.51 15.27
N GLY A 166 10.83 -3.45 16.21
CA GLY A 166 11.97 -3.86 17.02
C GLY A 166 11.56 -4.82 18.13
N THR A 167 12.54 -5.52 18.70
CA THR A 167 12.33 -6.34 19.89
C THR A 167 12.24 -5.44 21.11
N HIS A 168 11.04 -5.31 21.67
CA HIS A 168 10.82 -4.61 22.93
C HIS A 168 10.98 -5.61 24.06
N THR A 169 12.04 -5.46 24.87
CA THR A 169 12.25 -6.29 26.05
C THR A 169 11.31 -5.85 27.16
N VAL A 170 10.30 -6.67 27.46
CA VAL A 170 9.42 -6.49 28.62
C VAL A 170 10.00 -7.30 29.78
N THR A 171 10.75 -6.65 30.66
CA THR A 171 11.17 -7.25 31.93
C THR A 171 10.10 -7.03 32.99
N VAL A 172 9.34 -8.08 33.32
CA VAL A 172 8.45 -8.07 34.48
C VAL A 172 9.29 -8.33 35.73
N THR A 173 9.71 -7.27 36.41
CA THR A 173 10.61 -7.35 37.57
C THR A 173 9.91 -7.70 38.89
N THR A 174 8.57 -7.63 38.94
CA THR A 174 7.80 -7.98 40.13
C THR A 174 6.47 -8.62 39.75
N VAL A 175 6.20 -9.82 40.27
CA VAL A 175 4.90 -10.49 40.11
C VAL A 175 3.87 -9.70 40.92
N GLY A 176 2.75 -9.32 40.31
CA GLY A 176 1.68 -8.61 41.02
C GLY A 176 1.07 -9.52 42.10
N GLU A 177 1.43 -9.31 43.37
CA GLU A 177 0.76 -9.99 44.47
C GLU A 177 -0.70 -9.51 44.55
N LYS A 178 -1.64 -10.45 44.66
CA LYS A 178 -3.05 -10.15 44.96
C LYS A 178 -3.11 -9.29 46.23
N ALA A 179 -3.77 -8.15 46.17
CA ALA A 179 -4.11 -7.37 47.35
C ALA A 179 -4.98 -8.24 48.29
N SER A 180 -4.40 -8.71 49.38
CA SER A 180 -5.13 -9.39 50.45
C SER A 180 -5.60 -8.36 51.46
N TYR A 181 -6.91 -8.11 51.47
CA TYR A 181 -7.55 -7.37 52.54
C TYR A 181 -7.73 -8.33 53.72
N ILE A 182 -6.83 -8.25 54.69
CA ILE A 182 -7.03 -8.89 56.00
C ILE A 182 -8.06 -8.03 56.73
N GLY A 183 -9.29 -8.54 56.82
CA GLY A 183 -10.37 -7.90 57.59
C GLY A 183 -9.92 -7.63 59.02
N GLY A 184 -9.78 -6.35 59.35
CA GLY A 184 -9.49 -5.90 60.70
C GLY A 184 -10.66 -6.21 61.62
N ALA A 185 -10.37 -7.05 62.63
CA ALA A 185 -11.00 -7.22 63.93
C ALA A 185 -12.51 -6.95 64.08
N ALA A 186 -13.23 -7.99 64.51
CA ALA A 186 -14.52 -7.86 65.16
C ALA A 186 -14.43 -6.91 66.37
N LEU A 187 -15.22 -5.84 66.35
CA LEU A 187 -15.58 -5.09 67.55
C LEU A 187 -16.84 -5.74 68.13
N THR A 188 -16.62 -6.59 69.12
CA THR A 188 -17.62 -7.02 70.10
C THR A 188 -17.95 -5.89 71.06
N SER A 189 -19.23 -5.85 71.44
CA SER A 189 -19.95 -5.00 72.43
C SER A 189 -19.99 -3.50 72.17
#